data_AF-A0A6A3A410-F1
#
_entry.id   AF-A0A6A3A410-F1
#
_cell.length_a   1.000
_cell.length_b   1.000
_cell.length_c   1.000
_cell.angle_alpha   90.00
_cell.angle_beta   90.00
_cell.angle_gamma   90.00
#
_symmetry.space_group_name_H-M   'P 1'
#
loop_
_entity.id
_entity.type
_entity.pdbx_description
1 polymer ?
#
loop_
_entity_poly.entity_id
_entity_poly.type
_entity_poly.pdbx_seq_one_letter_code
_entity_poly.pdbx_strand_id
1 'polypeptide(L)'
;METRLREDILMEAARYGNKILVTDELPDGEMVDQWVRVSCNSVKTPLEVYEELQLDGYPVDYERVPITDEKSPEELDFDILVNKISQADISTDVILNCQMGRGRTTTGMVIATLVYLNRIGASGFPRTNSIGRVFSSGSNITNNLPNSEEAIRRGEYTVIRSLIRVLEVFNTATCLVDSSTISWVFFSYK
;
A
#
# COMPACT_ATOMS: atom_id res chain seq x y z
N MET A 1 2.84 -15.64 11.00
CA MET A 1 2.09 -15.12 12.17
C MET A 1 0.58 -15.21 11.93
N GLU A 2 0.07 -14.67 10.82
CA GLU A 2 -1.37 -14.64 10.54
C GLU A 2 -2.02 -16.01 10.41
N THR A 3 -1.33 -16.98 9.79
CA THR A 3 -1.78 -18.39 9.76
C THR A 3 -1.95 -18.96 11.17
N ARG A 4 -1.00 -18.67 12.07
CA ARG A 4 -1.08 -19.08 13.47
C ARG A 4 -2.25 -18.42 14.19
N LEU A 5 -2.49 -17.12 13.93
CA LEU A 5 -3.63 -16.41 14.49
C LEU A 5 -4.97 -16.99 14.01
N ARG A 6 -5.06 -17.36 12.72
CA ARG A 6 -6.21 -18.08 12.17
C ARG A 6 -6.44 -19.41 12.87
N GLU A 7 -5.39 -20.20 13.07
CA GLU A 7 -5.46 -21.47 13.81
C GLU A 7 -5.91 -21.26 15.26
N ASP A 8 -5.35 -20.26 15.96
CA ASP A 8 -5.72 -19.90 17.33
C ASP A 8 -7.22 -19.56 17.43
N ILE A 9 -7.73 -18.73 16.50
CA ILE A 9 -9.16 -18.38 16.42
C ILE A 9 -10.04 -19.63 16.24
N LEU A 10 -9.65 -20.55 15.36
CA LEU A 10 -10.42 -21.77 15.12
C LEU A 10 -10.39 -22.72 16.32
N MET A 11 -9.24 -22.85 16.99
CA MET A 11 -9.10 -23.62 18.21
C MET A 11 -9.94 -23.05 19.36
N GLU A 12 -9.95 -21.73 19.52
CA GLU A 12 -10.80 -21.06 20.50
C GLU A 12 -12.28 -21.27 20.19
N ALA A 13 -12.68 -21.06 18.94
CA ALA A 13 -14.06 -21.24 18.53
C ALA A 13 -14.59 -22.66 18.78
N ALA A 14 -13.76 -23.68 18.57
CA ALA A 14 -14.11 -25.06 18.86
C ALA A 14 -14.46 -25.30 20.34
N ARG A 15 -13.84 -24.54 21.27
CA ARG A 15 -14.12 -24.62 22.71
C ARG A 15 -15.45 -23.96 23.09
N TYR A 16 -15.88 -22.95 22.34
CA TYR A 16 -17.08 -22.16 22.62
C TYR A 16 -18.25 -22.44 21.66
N GLY A 17 -18.29 -23.65 21.07
CA GLY A 17 -19.40 -24.10 20.24
C GLY A 17 -19.45 -23.40 18.88
N ASN A 18 -18.29 -23.28 18.22
CA ASN A 18 -18.07 -22.59 16.94
C ASN A 18 -18.39 -21.11 17.00
N LYS A 19 -18.02 -20.45 18.10
CA LYS A 19 -18.18 -19.01 18.30
C LYS A 19 -16.92 -18.39 18.87
N ILE A 20 -16.63 -17.16 18.47
CA ILE A 20 -15.57 -16.34 19.06
C ILE A 20 -16.19 -15.04 19.59
N LEU A 21 -15.62 -14.50 20.66
CA LEU A 21 -15.99 -13.19 21.17
C LEU A 21 -15.26 -12.12 20.35
N VAL A 22 -16.01 -11.23 19.72
CA VAL A 22 -15.48 -10.09 18.95
C VAL A 22 -15.87 -8.82 19.69
N THR A 23 -14.89 -7.97 19.94
CA THR A 23 -15.10 -6.62 20.48
C THR A 23 -15.10 -5.64 19.32
N ASP A 24 -16.24 -5.02 19.06
CA ASP A 24 -16.38 -3.97 18.05
C ASP A 24 -16.27 -2.59 18.71
N GLU A 25 -15.53 -1.69 18.06
CA GLU A 25 -15.45 -0.27 18.44
C GLU A 25 -16.50 0.53 17.65
N LEU A 26 -17.43 1.16 18.37
CA LEU A 26 -18.44 2.03 17.80
C LEU A 26 -17.85 3.41 17.42
N PRO A 27 -18.51 4.19 16.54
CA PRO A 27 -18.00 5.51 16.13
C PRO A 27 -17.84 6.53 17.26
N ASP A 28 -18.50 6.32 18.40
CA ASP A 28 -18.39 7.12 19.61
C ASP A 28 -17.23 6.66 20.53
N GLY A 29 -16.52 5.58 20.16
CA GLY A 29 -15.42 4.98 20.90
C GLY A 29 -15.88 3.97 21.96
N GLU A 30 -17.17 3.63 22.03
CA GLU A 30 -17.64 2.57 22.93
C GLU A 30 -17.26 1.19 22.38
N MET A 31 -16.84 0.29 23.29
CA MET A 31 -16.48 -1.10 22.96
C MET A 31 -17.65 -2.02 23.27
N VAL A 32 -18.09 -2.80 22.28
CA VAL A 32 -19.22 -3.73 22.39
C VAL A 32 -18.78 -5.15 22.08
N ASP A 33 -19.01 -6.06 23.02
CA ASP A 33 -18.68 -7.48 22.86
C ASP A 33 -19.83 -8.28 22.27
N GLN A 34 -19.56 -9.03 21.21
CA GLN A 34 -20.52 -9.90 20.54
C GLN A 34 -19.95 -11.29 20.26
N TRP A 35 -20.75 -12.33 20.56
CA TRP A 35 -20.42 -13.69 20.16
C TRP A 35 -20.75 -13.91 18.69
N VAL A 36 -19.73 -14.09 17.86
CA VAL A 36 -19.86 -14.32 16.41
C VAL A 36 -19.64 -15.79 16.12
N ARG A 37 -20.54 -16.38 15.31
CA ARG A 37 -20.38 -17.75 14.83
C ARG A 37 -19.29 -17.79 13.76
N VAL A 38 -18.35 -18.71 13.92
CA VAL A 38 -17.25 -18.91 12.98
C VAL A 38 -17.13 -20.37 12.57
N SER A 39 -16.73 -20.59 11.33
CA SER A 39 -16.42 -21.88 10.74
C SER A 39 -15.05 -21.82 10.06
N CYS A 40 -14.49 -22.96 9.66
CA CYS A 40 -13.23 -23.00 8.93
C CYS A 40 -13.25 -22.21 7.61
N ASN A 41 -14.43 -22.01 7.02
CA ASN A 41 -14.61 -21.21 5.81
C ASN A 41 -14.82 -19.71 6.08
N SER A 42 -15.16 -19.31 7.31
CA SER A 42 -15.43 -17.90 7.66
C SER A 42 -14.22 -17.16 8.20
N VAL A 43 -13.14 -17.87 8.54
CA VAL A 43 -11.89 -17.27 9.02
C VAL A 43 -10.84 -17.47 7.96
N LYS A 44 -10.35 -16.37 7.38
CA LYS A 44 -9.34 -16.36 6.33
C LYS A 44 -8.26 -15.34 6.66
N THR A 45 -7.03 -15.65 6.28
CA THR A 45 -5.96 -14.66 6.30
C THR A 45 -6.14 -13.68 5.14
N PRO A 46 -5.57 -12.46 5.21
CA PRO A 46 -5.61 -11.53 4.08
C PRO A 46 -5.07 -12.16 2.79
N LEU A 47 -3.99 -12.94 2.88
CA LEU A 47 -3.43 -13.67 1.72
C LEU A 47 -4.48 -14.59 1.08
N GLU A 48 -5.15 -15.43 1.87
CA GLU A 48 -6.18 -16.36 1.38
C GLU A 48 -7.36 -15.60 0.72
N VAL A 49 -7.74 -14.44 1.25
CA VAL A 49 -8.79 -13.60 0.64
C VAL A 49 -8.37 -13.11 -0.75
N TYR A 50 -7.13 -12.63 -0.90
CA TYR A 50 -6.65 -12.17 -2.20
C TYR A 50 -6.40 -13.31 -3.19
N GLU A 51 -5.94 -14.48 -2.73
CA GLU A 51 -5.82 -15.68 -3.57
C GLU A 51 -7.19 -16.12 -4.12
N GLU A 52 -8.25 -16.07 -3.31
CA GLU A 52 -9.61 -16.36 -3.78
C GLU A 52 -10.10 -15.33 -4.80
N LEU A 53 -9.83 -14.04 -4.60
CA LEU A 53 -10.13 -13.01 -5.60
C LEU A 53 -9.38 -13.26 -6.92
N GLN A 54 -8.14 -13.70 -6.87
CA GLN A 54 -7.39 -14.09 -8.07
C GLN A 54 -8.03 -15.29 -8.78
N LEU A 55 -8.46 -16.30 -8.02
CA LEU A 55 -9.15 -17.47 -8.55
C LEU A 55 -10.50 -17.12 -9.19
N ASP A 56 -11.22 -16.14 -8.64
CA ASP A 56 -12.45 -15.58 -9.19
C ASP A 56 -12.21 -14.73 -10.45
N GLY A 57 -10.95 -14.52 -10.84
CA GLY A 57 -10.55 -13.81 -12.06
C GLY A 57 -10.36 -12.31 -11.88
N TYR A 58 -10.32 -11.80 -10.66
CA TYR A 58 -9.99 -10.40 -10.42
C TYR A 58 -8.48 -10.15 -10.67
N PRO A 59 -8.10 -9.07 -11.38
CA PRO A 59 -6.71 -8.75 -11.70
C PRO A 59 -6.03 -8.06 -10.51
N VAL A 60 -5.92 -8.79 -9.39
CA VAL A 60 -5.33 -8.30 -8.14
C VAL A 60 -4.00 -8.99 -7.86
N ASP A 61 -2.99 -8.23 -7.48
CA ASP A 61 -1.71 -8.75 -6.98
C ASP A 61 -1.51 -8.27 -5.54
N TYR A 62 -1.27 -9.18 -4.61
CA TYR A 62 -1.19 -8.89 -3.18
C TYR A 62 0.24 -9.11 -2.67
N GLU A 63 0.77 -8.09 -1.99
CA GLU A 63 2.08 -8.13 -1.34
C GLU A 63 1.97 -7.71 0.13
N ARG A 64 2.63 -8.46 1.02
CA ARG A 64 2.61 -8.20 2.46
C ARG A 64 3.98 -7.75 2.95
N VAL A 65 4.10 -6.48 3.32
CA VAL A 65 5.37 -5.89 3.79
C VAL A 65 5.32 -5.61 5.30
N PRO A 66 6.24 -6.17 6.10
CA PRO A 66 6.22 -6.00 7.55
C PRO A 66 6.94 -4.69 7.95
N ILE A 67 6.20 -3.59 8.07
CA ILE A 67 6.70 -2.27 8.46
C ILE A 67 6.29 -1.94 9.89
N THR A 68 7.28 -1.74 10.76
CA THR A 68 7.10 -1.29 12.14
C THR A 68 6.44 0.09 12.19
N ASP A 69 5.55 0.31 13.16
CA ASP A 69 4.90 1.61 13.32
C ASP A 69 5.87 2.73 13.63
N GLU A 70 5.49 3.94 13.20
CA GLU A 70 6.16 5.20 13.53
C GLU A 70 7.68 5.24 13.24
N LYS A 71 8.19 4.26 12.50
CA LYS A 71 9.58 4.16 12.07
C LYS A 71 9.66 4.09 10.57
N SER A 72 10.81 4.50 10.03
CA SER A 72 11.14 4.23 8.64
C SER A 72 11.18 2.72 8.40
N PRO A 73 10.81 2.24 7.20
CA PRO A 73 10.98 0.84 6.84
C PRO A 73 12.45 0.44 6.98
N GLU A 74 12.72 -0.80 7.39
CA GLU A 74 14.07 -1.36 7.31
C GLU A 74 14.50 -1.44 5.84
N GLU A 75 15.80 -1.42 5.57
CA GLU A 75 16.36 -1.44 4.21
C GLU A 75 15.80 -2.59 3.36
N LEU A 76 15.72 -3.80 3.93
CA LEU A 76 15.17 -4.96 3.24
C LEU A 76 13.68 -4.79 2.89
N ASP A 77 12.88 -4.23 3.82
CA ASP A 77 11.44 -4.03 3.59
C ASP A 77 11.22 -2.92 2.54
N PHE A 78 12.11 -1.91 2.53
CA PHE A 78 12.14 -0.86 1.52
C PHE A 78 12.46 -1.42 0.14
N ASP A 79 13.48 -2.27 0.02
CA ASP A 79 13.87 -2.88 -1.25
C ASP A 79 12.75 -3.77 -1.82
N ILE A 80 12.06 -4.53 -0.97
CA ILE A 80 10.89 -5.32 -1.36
C ILE A 80 9.81 -4.41 -1.95
N LEU A 81 9.49 -3.32 -1.24
CA LEU A 81 8.47 -2.36 -1.68
C LEU A 81 8.84 -1.71 -3.02
N VAL A 82 10.08 -1.22 -3.15
CA VAL A 82 10.57 -0.59 -4.39
C VAL A 82 10.56 -1.57 -5.55
N ASN A 83 11.04 -2.80 -5.33
CA ASN A 83 11.08 -3.82 -6.37
C ASN A 83 9.66 -4.14 -6.87
N LYS A 84 8.71 -4.37 -5.96
CA LYS A 84 7.31 -4.66 -6.33
C LYS A 84 6.68 -3.53 -7.14
N ILE A 85 6.83 -2.28 -6.69
CA ILE A 85 6.30 -1.11 -7.39
C ILE A 85 7.00 -0.89 -8.74
N SER A 86 8.29 -1.22 -8.84
CA SER A 86 9.05 -1.08 -10.08
C SER A 86 8.68 -2.12 -11.14
N GLN A 87 8.22 -3.30 -10.72
CA GLN A 87 7.76 -4.37 -11.60
C GLN A 87 6.32 -4.16 -12.06
N ALA A 88 5.50 -3.45 -11.29
CA ALA A 88 4.15 -3.09 -11.69
C ALA A 88 4.16 -2.26 -12.99
N ASP A 89 3.15 -2.44 -13.84
CA ASP A 89 2.99 -1.61 -15.04
C ASP A 89 2.62 -0.17 -14.63
N ILE A 90 2.91 0.80 -15.49
CA ILE A 90 2.58 2.21 -15.28
C ILE A 90 1.07 2.41 -15.20
N SER A 91 0.28 1.55 -15.87
CA SER A 91 -1.18 1.54 -15.81
C SER A 91 -1.75 0.73 -14.66
N THR A 92 -0.92 0.13 -13.81
CA THR A 92 -1.39 -0.62 -12.64
C THR A 92 -1.62 0.34 -11.47
N ASP A 93 -2.81 0.28 -10.88
CA ASP A 93 -3.13 1.05 -9.68
C ASP A 93 -2.46 0.41 -8.47
N VAL A 94 -1.63 1.17 -7.74
CA VAL A 94 -0.97 0.69 -6.52
C VAL A 94 -1.75 1.19 -5.30
N ILE A 95 -2.30 0.28 -4.51
CA ILE A 95 -3.06 0.58 -3.31
C ILE A 95 -2.29 0.17 -2.07
N LEU A 96 -2.06 1.13 -1.18
CA LEU A 96 -1.28 0.95 0.05
C LEU A 96 -2.21 1.02 1.26
N ASN A 97 -2.22 -0.03 2.07
CA ASN A 97 -3.10 -0.12 3.23
C ASN A 97 -2.30 -0.35 4.54
N CYS A 98 -2.70 0.33 5.61
CA CYS A 98 -2.25 0.09 6.98
C CYS A 98 -3.42 0.26 7.95
N GLN A 99 -3.26 -0.14 9.22
CA GLN A 99 -4.36 -0.17 10.21
C GLN A 99 -5.20 1.11 10.24
N MET A 100 -4.54 2.28 10.32
CA MET A 100 -5.22 3.58 10.42
C MET A 100 -5.10 4.43 9.15
N GLY A 101 -4.40 3.97 8.12
CA GLY A 101 -4.11 4.76 6.90
C GLY A 101 -3.21 5.99 7.12
N ARG A 102 -2.48 6.09 8.24
CA ARG A 102 -1.68 7.27 8.61
C ARG A 102 -0.20 7.13 8.24
N GLY A 103 0.65 6.74 9.20
CA GLY A 103 2.11 6.77 9.05
C GLY A 103 2.62 5.85 7.93
N ARG A 104 2.33 4.54 8.03
CA ARG A 104 2.82 3.53 7.08
C ARG A 104 2.31 3.74 5.65
N THR A 105 1.02 4.08 5.51
CA THR A 105 0.44 4.41 4.20
C THR A 105 1.07 5.66 3.59
N THR A 106 1.27 6.72 4.38
CA THR A 106 1.91 7.95 3.89
C THR A 106 3.34 7.67 3.44
N THR A 107 4.13 6.96 4.24
CA THR A 107 5.50 6.57 3.88
C THR A 107 5.53 5.71 2.62
N GLY A 108 4.68 4.68 2.55
CA GLY A 108 4.57 3.84 1.35
C GLY A 108 4.20 4.65 0.10
N MET A 109 3.28 5.61 0.24
CA MET A 109 2.80 6.43 -0.87
C MET A 109 3.88 7.39 -1.37
N VAL A 110 4.67 7.95 -0.45
CA VAL A 110 5.85 8.74 -0.76
C VAL A 110 6.87 7.91 -1.55
N ILE A 111 7.17 6.69 -1.09
CA ILE A 111 8.11 5.79 -1.77
C ILE A 111 7.60 5.42 -3.16
N ALA A 112 6.33 5.03 -3.27
CA ALA A 112 5.69 4.69 -4.55
C ALA A 112 5.77 5.85 -5.54
N THR A 113 5.48 7.06 -5.07
CA THR A 113 5.58 8.28 -5.89
C THR A 113 7.02 8.49 -6.36
N LEU A 114 8.03 8.37 -5.48
CA LEU A 114 9.43 8.53 -5.87
C LEU A 114 9.87 7.51 -6.92
N VAL A 115 9.48 6.24 -6.76
CA VAL A 115 9.78 5.18 -7.72
C VAL A 115 9.11 5.48 -9.06
N TYR A 116 7.84 5.86 -9.05
CA TYR A 116 7.09 6.23 -10.25
C TYR A 116 7.74 7.43 -10.98
N LEU A 117 8.11 8.48 -10.25
CA LEU A 117 8.80 9.64 -10.81
C LEU A 117 10.17 9.30 -11.39
N ASN A 118 10.90 8.39 -10.77
CA ASN A 118 12.18 7.92 -11.28
C ASN A 118 11.99 7.13 -12.59
N ARG A 119 10.95 6.29 -12.67
CA ARG A 119 10.65 5.47 -13.87
C ARG A 119 10.23 6.31 -15.08
N ILE A 120 9.46 7.38 -14.87
CA ILE A 120 8.92 8.21 -15.96
C ILE A 120 9.81 9.43 -16.25
N GLY A 121 10.68 9.79 -15.31
CA GLY A 121 11.44 11.04 -15.33
C GLY A 121 10.58 12.23 -14.89
N ALA A 122 11.22 13.24 -14.30
CA ALA A 122 10.56 14.46 -13.79
C ALA A 122 9.83 15.30 -14.86
N SER A 123 9.94 14.93 -16.14
CA SER A 123 9.28 15.53 -17.30
C SER A 123 7.90 14.94 -17.61
N GLY A 124 7.49 13.84 -16.95
CA GLY A 124 6.24 13.13 -17.23
C GLY A 124 4.96 13.73 -16.65
N PHE A 125 5.05 14.81 -15.88
CA PHE A 125 3.85 15.55 -15.50
C PHE A 125 3.50 16.58 -16.59
N PRO A 126 2.39 16.43 -17.32
CA PRO A 126 1.79 17.61 -17.93
C PRO A 126 1.45 18.54 -16.76
N ARG A 127 1.97 19.77 -16.80
CA ARG A 127 1.71 20.81 -15.78
C ARG A 127 0.24 21.24 -15.89
N THR A 128 -0.68 20.40 -15.45
CA THR A 128 -2.10 20.72 -15.41
C THR A 128 -2.48 21.01 -13.98
N ASN A 129 -3.08 22.18 -13.74
CA ASN A 129 -3.60 22.63 -12.44
C ASN A 129 -4.84 21.81 -11.97
N SER A 130 -4.97 20.55 -12.40
CA SER A 130 -6.11 19.70 -12.12
C SER A 130 -5.72 18.54 -11.22
N ILE A 131 -6.24 18.65 -10.01
CA ILE A 131 -6.44 17.66 -8.96
C ILE A 131 -6.79 16.27 -9.52
N GLY A 132 -6.05 15.24 -9.10
CA GLY A 132 -6.64 13.92 -8.83
C GLY A 132 -6.86 12.93 -9.96
N ARG A 133 -6.30 13.11 -11.18
CA ARG A 133 -6.27 12.00 -12.18
C ARG A 133 -4.96 11.97 -12.95
N VAL A 134 -4.17 10.92 -12.73
CA VAL A 134 -2.97 10.63 -13.53
C VAL A 134 -3.45 9.81 -14.73
N PHE A 135 -3.76 10.49 -15.84
CA PHE A 135 -3.99 9.82 -17.12
C PHE A 135 -2.74 9.80 -18.00
N SER A 136 -2.68 8.73 -18.78
CA SER A 136 -1.62 8.22 -19.63
C SER A 136 -1.05 9.24 -20.62
N SER A 137 0.27 9.20 -20.79
CA SER A 137 0.91 9.47 -22.08
C SER A 137 2.26 8.77 -22.15
N GLY A 138 2.32 7.70 -22.92
CA GLY A 138 3.57 7.12 -23.37
C GLY A 138 4.19 8.01 -24.44
N SER A 139 5.47 8.38 -24.26
CA SER A 139 6.45 8.53 -25.34
C SER A 139 7.82 8.95 -24.79
N ASN A 140 8.84 8.17 -25.16
CA ASN A 140 10.27 8.48 -25.21
C ASN A 140 11.00 8.84 -23.91
N ILE A 141 11.60 7.81 -23.31
CA ILE A 141 12.39 7.80 -22.08
C ILE A 141 13.77 8.44 -22.34
N THR A 142 14.08 9.54 -21.64
CA THR A 142 15.48 9.97 -21.41
C THR A 142 15.79 9.88 -19.91
N ASN A 143 16.76 9.04 -19.57
CA ASN A 143 17.23 8.81 -18.20
C ASN A 143 17.88 10.11 -17.65
N ASN A 144 17.14 10.87 -16.84
CA ASN A 144 17.67 12.07 -16.18
C ASN A 144 18.22 11.73 -14.79
N LEU A 145 19.39 11.09 -14.76
CA LEU A 145 20.22 10.97 -13.57
C LEU A 145 20.99 12.30 -13.36
N PRO A 146 21.08 12.88 -12.14
CA PRO A 146 21.90 14.06 -11.90
C PRO A 146 23.38 13.75 -12.19
N ASN A 147 24.00 14.59 -13.03
CA ASN A 147 25.24 14.31 -13.74
C ASN A 147 26.55 14.55 -12.92
N SER A 148 26.49 14.73 -11.59
CA SER A 148 27.71 14.82 -10.76
C SER A 148 27.47 14.43 -9.30
N GLU A 149 28.46 13.73 -8.72
CA GLU A 149 28.48 13.30 -7.31
C GLU A 149 28.38 14.49 -6.33
N GLU A 150 28.80 15.69 -6.73
CA GLU A 150 28.69 16.89 -5.90
C GLU A 150 27.25 17.42 -5.82
N ALA A 151 26.43 17.24 -6.86
CA ALA A 151 25.01 17.62 -6.84
C ALA A 151 24.22 16.74 -5.85
N ILE A 152 24.55 15.45 -5.79
CA ILE A 152 24.01 14.48 -4.83
C ILE A 152 24.38 14.89 -3.40
N ARG A 153 25.67 15.26 -3.16
CA ARG A 153 26.15 15.74 -1.85
C ARG A 153 25.55 17.09 -1.43
N ARG A 154 25.20 17.95 -2.40
CA ARG A 154 24.49 19.22 -2.16
C ARG A 154 22.98 19.06 -1.94
N GLY A 155 22.45 17.83 -2.00
CA GLY A 155 21.02 17.57 -1.81
C GLY A 155 20.15 17.95 -3.00
N GLU A 156 20.72 18.07 -4.21
CA GLU A 156 20.02 18.46 -5.44
C GLU A 156 19.30 17.27 -6.09
N TYR A 157 18.51 16.55 -5.29
CA TYR A 157 17.68 15.46 -5.77
C TYR A 157 16.44 16.03 -6.45
N THR A 158 16.49 16.17 -7.78
CA THR A 158 15.40 16.72 -8.61
C THR A 158 14.08 15.98 -8.38
N VAL A 159 14.13 14.66 -8.16
CA VAL A 159 12.99 13.81 -7.84
C VAL A 159 12.40 14.15 -6.47
N ILE A 160 13.24 14.28 -5.42
CA ILE A 160 12.79 14.64 -4.06
C ILE A 160 12.23 16.07 -4.01
N ARG A 161 12.87 17.02 -4.71
CA ARG A 161 12.37 18.40 -4.83
C ARG A 161 11.03 18.46 -5.56
N SER A 162 10.82 17.59 -6.55
CA SER A 162 9.54 17.47 -7.24
C SER A 162 8.48 16.88 -6.32
N LEU A 163 8.82 15.84 -5.55
CA LEU A 163 7.95 15.23 -4.55
C LEU A 163 7.48 16.23 -3.48
N ILE A 164 8.37 17.02 -2.88
CA ILE A 164 7.98 18.01 -1.84
C ILE A 164 6.86 18.93 -2.36
N ARG A 165 6.97 19.35 -3.63
CA ARG A 165 5.96 20.19 -4.29
C ARG A 165 4.62 19.48 -4.49
N VAL A 166 4.63 18.16 -4.75
CA VAL A 166 3.39 17.39 -4.91
C VAL A 166 2.78 17.04 -3.54
N LEU A 167 3.60 16.78 -2.52
CA LEU A 167 3.13 16.46 -1.16
C LEU A 167 2.41 17.61 -0.47
N GLU A 168 2.77 18.86 -0.75
CA GLU A 168 2.00 20.03 -0.31
C GLU A 168 0.52 19.99 -0.77
N VAL A 169 0.22 19.26 -1.85
CA VAL A 169 -1.11 19.14 -2.46
C VAL A 169 -1.85 17.87 -2.01
N PHE A 170 -1.16 16.85 -1.47
CA PHE A 170 -1.70 15.51 -1.19
C PHE A 170 -2.66 15.41 0.01
N ASN A 171 -2.82 16.46 0.84
CA ASN A 171 -3.75 16.46 1.98
C ASN A 171 -5.24 16.26 1.62
N THR A 172 -5.59 16.09 0.34
CA THR A 172 -6.99 16.05 -0.16
C THR A 172 -7.34 14.85 -1.02
N ALA A 173 -6.42 13.92 -1.30
CA ALA A 173 -6.64 12.86 -2.28
C ALA A 173 -6.80 11.48 -1.64
N THR A 174 -8.00 11.17 -1.17
CA THR A 174 -8.47 9.79 -0.98
C THR A 174 -9.72 9.58 -1.84
N CYS A 175 -9.80 8.39 -2.43
CA CYS A 175 -10.82 7.90 -3.37
C CYS A 175 -10.61 8.31 -4.83
N LEU A 176 -10.18 7.33 -5.62
CA LEU A 176 -10.91 6.79 -6.77
C LEU A 176 -10.15 5.52 -7.23
N VAL A 177 -10.84 4.39 -7.33
CA VAL A 177 -10.30 3.15 -7.92
C VAL A 177 -11.22 2.81 -9.07
N ASP A 178 -10.77 3.04 -10.30
CA ASP A 178 -11.46 2.65 -11.54
C ASP A 178 -10.74 1.44 -12.15
N SER A 179 -11.51 0.49 -12.70
CA SER A 179 -11.26 -0.70 -13.56
C SER A 179 -9.86 -1.09 -14.14
N SER A 180 -8.73 -0.61 -13.63
CA SER A 180 -7.37 -1.04 -14.01
C SER A 180 -6.96 -2.32 -13.27
N THR A 181 -5.85 -2.95 -13.68
CA THR A 181 -5.15 -3.95 -12.84
C THR A 181 -4.72 -3.30 -11.53
N ILE A 182 -5.02 -3.92 -10.39
CA ILE A 182 -4.78 -3.32 -9.07
C ILE A 182 -3.74 -4.13 -8.31
N SER A 183 -2.61 -3.52 -7.96
CA SER A 183 -1.65 -4.08 -7.03
C SER A 183 -1.90 -3.54 -5.62
N TRP A 184 -2.16 -4.42 -4.66
CA TRP A 184 -2.35 -4.10 -3.26
C TRP A 184 -1.09 -4.41 -2.47
N VAL A 185 -0.60 -3.43 -1.73
CA VAL A 185 0.48 -3.57 -0.77
C VAL A 185 -0.09 -3.31 0.62
N PHE A 186 -0.08 -4.34 1.44
CA PHE A 186 -0.54 -4.26 2.80
C PHE A 186 0.63 -4.21 3.78
N PHE A 187 0.55 -3.31 4.76
CA PHE A 187 1.58 -3.16 5.79
C PHE A 187 1.20 -3.86 7.11
N SER A 188 2.04 -4.81 7.55
CA SER A 188 1.93 -5.44 8.88
C SER A 188 2.87 -4.79 9.89
N TYR A 189 2.59 -4.95 11.18
CA TYR A 189 3.61 -4.83 12.23
C TYR A 189 4.54 -6.07 12.19
N LYS A 190 5.83 -5.89 12.51
CA LYS A 190 6.77 -6.98 12.81
C LYS A 190 6.53 -7.56 14.19
#